data_AF-A0A1T5IE56-F1
#
_entry.id   AF-A0A1T5IE56-F1
#
_cell.length_a   1.000
_cell.length_b   1.000
_cell.length_c   1.000
_cell.angle_alpha   90.00
_cell.angle_beta   90.00
_cell.angle_gamma   90.00
#
_symmetry.space_group_name_H-M   'P 1'
#
loop_
_entity.id
_entity.type
_entity.pdbx_description
1 polymer ?
#
loop_
_entity_poly.entity_id
_entity_poly.type
_entity_poly.pdbx_seq_one_letter_code
_entity_poly.pdbx_strand_id
1 'polypeptide(L)'
;MPDRSTQRQAQGFDSSADVASERAAATRTSQLFDRREQRSFRDEISRLAHLNARVNENGLITLLTSRAERRATLNASQPLLMPSLVWRGGVGIGMADVLLERLGATWHTYLPEEASKDRWAAELRDGLDSFARVAWCLRFGYTIAAVAIARKSFERWSFNIASSMQLATIENEPEADFFTRAWKASSNYVGERELGSEWSLMSELLHGRQVELAGQHVQIALDMQLTDQTRIHRAIAFFAEVSLRQVRGAVCRLAGERGHLKQNELSAALLPVEQLKGLPKQPDFLHLLWQPLLYGFVDADDTSTYIGWGASYRRIVNRRAEDRVGVGTFSDWMSIEERWVRAIERSRHSFQEEREVFGDAFSPLSLRARVTKYRIISEMTDILANEFRDTHRASALRSAAAALESAWVVWLQDVDDSLTLARSVLESTARARTHRLKPSRAAKMENGPQKQKAPHRWVDAAGWSRLSPFVRALSEYAHMQANSRHSGSWELLVKVQGLEVGGSADHTARGHALEKVAAMLAHEVADSLKIEWAALSEEFRHLVIEEDEASSQQNFERWLDATVALKTTHSFGSPDYR
;
A
#
# COMPACT_ATOMS: atom_id res chain seq x y z
N MET A 1 37.58 31.84 -50.23
CA MET A 1 36.67 30.73 -49.85
C MET A 1 37.47 29.44 -49.90
N PRO A 2 37.74 28.83 -48.72
CA PRO A 2 37.05 27.57 -48.39
C PRO A 2 36.74 27.36 -46.88
N ASP A 3 35.81 26.42 -46.66
CA ASP A 3 35.59 25.47 -45.55
C ASP A 3 35.64 25.89 -44.06
N ARG A 4 34.47 25.77 -43.39
CA ARG A 4 34.32 25.69 -41.93
C ARG A 4 33.34 24.56 -41.59
N SER A 5 33.78 23.33 -41.83
CA SER A 5 33.21 22.13 -41.22
C SER A 5 34.26 21.50 -40.28
N THR A 6 33.79 20.83 -39.23
CA THR A 6 34.55 20.03 -38.24
C THR A 6 35.47 20.75 -37.24
N GLN A 7 34.90 21.20 -36.11
CA GLN A 7 35.51 21.07 -34.77
C GLN A 7 34.49 21.43 -33.66
N ARG A 8 33.60 20.49 -33.34
CA ARG A 8 32.96 20.40 -32.02
C ARG A 8 33.12 18.96 -31.56
N GLN A 9 34.30 18.68 -31.02
CA GLN A 9 34.58 17.43 -30.32
C GLN A 9 33.78 17.39 -29.02
N ALA A 10 32.93 16.38 -28.94
CA ALA A 10 32.53 15.62 -27.76
C ALA A 10 33.14 16.06 -26.41
N GLN A 11 32.44 16.94 -25.70
CA GLN A 11 32.39 16.87 -24.24
C GLN A 11 31.19 15.99 -23.89
N GLY A 12 31.44 14.68 -23.79
CA GLY A 12 30.52 13.78 -23.12
C GLY A 12 30.50 14.18 -21.65
N PHE A 13 29.40 14.78 -21.21
CA PHE A 13 29.08 14.90 -19.79
C PHE A 13 29.01 13.48 -19.23
N ASP A 14 30.01 13.08 -18.45
CA ASP A 14 29.98 11.86 -17.67
C ASP A 14 29.01 12.05 -16.49
N SER A 15 27.70 12.06 -16.80
CA SER A 15 26.61 12.24 -15.84
C SER A 15 26.52 11.08 -14.84
N SER A 16 27.32 10.04 -14.98
CA SER A 16 27.32 8.88 -14.09
C SER A 16 28.11 9.15 -12.81
N ALA A 17 29.22 9.90 -12.92
CA ALA A 17 30.08 10.26 -11.80
C ALA A 17 29.43 11.31 -10.89
N ASP A 18 28.78 12.32 -11.46
CA ASP A 18 28.09 13.37 -10.70
C ASP A 18 26.87 12.81 -9.94
N VAL A 19 26.07 11.93 -10.57
CA VAL A 19 24.94 11.27 -9.90
C VAL A 19 25.42 10.32 -8.80
N ALA A 20 26.56 9.64 -8.97
CA ALA A 20 27.15 8.80 -7.92
C ALA A 20 27.66 9.63 -6.74
N SER A 21 28.28 10.78 -7.00
CA SER A 21 28.77 11.73 -5.99
C SER A 21 27.63 12.35 -5.18
N GLU A 22 26.57 12.83 -5.85
CA GLU A 22 25.37 13.37 -5.20
C GLU A 22 24.65 12.30 -4.35
N ARG A 23 24.54 11.06 -4.85
CA ARG A 23 24.02 9.93 -4.08
C ARG A 23 24.85 9.64 -2.84
N ALA A 24 26.18 9.68 -2.96
CA ALA A 24 27.09 9.43 -1.83
C ALA A 24 27.04 10.55 -0.78
N ALA A 25 26.80 11.80 -1.19
CA ALA A 25 26.64 12.95 -0.31
C ALA A 25 25.27 12.94 0.40
N ALA A 26 24.18 12.69 -0.33
CA ALA A 26 22.84 12.54 0.24
C ALA A 26 22.76 11.37 1.23
N THR A 27 23.37 10.23 0.89
CA THR A 27 23.43 9.05 1.76
C THR A 27 24.21 9.33 3.05
N ARG A 28 25.37 10.00 2.97
CA ARG A 28 26.17 10.37 4.15
C ARG A 28 25.45 11.35 5.06
N THR A 29 24.76 12.33 4.48
CA THR A 29 24.00 13.34 5.24
C THR A 29 22.80 12.70 5.94
N SER A 30 22.05 11.83 5.25
CA SER A 30 20.95 11.06 5.85
C SER A 30 21.43 10.16 6.99
N GLN A 31 22.52 9.39 6.79
CA GLN A 31 23.04 8.47 7.79
C GLN A 31 23.55 9.16 9.07
N LEU A 32 24.15 10.34 8.94
CA LEU A 32 24.62 11.13 10.08
C LEU A 32 23.45 11.79 10.83
N PHE A 33 22.40 12.18 10.12
CA PHE A 33 21.18 12.73 10.70
C PHE A 33 20.41 11.64 11.48
N ASP A 34 20.18 10.48 10.86
CA ASP A 34 19.42 9.36 11.45
C ASP A 34 20.04 8.85 12.76
N ARG A 35 21.37 8.66 12.80
CA ARG A 35 22.06 8.12 14.00
C ARG A 35 22.09 9.08 15.18
N ARG A 36 22.16 10.39 14.92
CA ARG A 36 22.20 11.41 15.98
C ARG A 36 20.80 11.60 16.59
N GLU A 37 19.76 11.55 15.76
CA GLU A 37 18.38 11.69 16.22
C GLU A 37 17.83 10.44 16.92
N GLN A 38 18.12 9.22 16.43
CA GLN A 38 17.67 7.99 17.10
C GLN A 38 18.23 7.87 18.53
N ARG A 39 19.49 8.29 18.76
CA ARG A 39 20.07 8.36 20.11
C ARG A 39 19.38 9.43 20.96
N SER A 40 19.17 10.63 20.40
CA SER A 40 18.45 11.71 21.09
C SER A 40 17.03 11.30 21.50
N PHE A 41 16.34 10.53 20.65
CA PHE A 41 14.96 10.12 20.88
C PHE A 41 14.84 8.98 21.90
N ARG A 42 15.77 8.01 21.89
CA ARG A 42 15.84 6.99 22.94
C ARG A 42 16.12 7.65 24.29
N ASP A 43 17.05 8.59 24.30
CA ASP A 43 17.31 9.41 25.47
C ASP A 43 16.07 10.23 25.86
N GLU A 44 15.27 10.68 24.91
CA GLU A 44 14.04 11.45 25.16
C GLU A 44 12.91 10.57 25.71
N ILE A 45 12.71 9.34 25.22
CA ILE A 45 11.75 8.41 25.82
C ILE A 45 12.24 7.89 27.16
N SER A 46 13.52 7.56 27.31
CA SER A 46 14.07 7.25 28.62
C SER A 46 13.95 8.45 29.56
N ARG A 47 14.14 9.68 29.08
CA ARG A 47 13.89 10.91 29.87
C ARG A 47 12.41 11.09 30.20
N LEU A 48 11.49 10.86 29.28
CA LEU A 48 10.05 10.98 29.49
C LEU A 48 9.54 9.89 30.45
N ALA A 49 10.06 8.66 30.33
CA ALA A 49 9.79 7.55 31.24
C ALA A 49 10.43 7.76 32.62
N HIS A 50 11.62 8.39 32.70
CA HIS A 50 12.25 8.79 33.97
C HIS A 50 11.59 10.03 34.59
N LEU A 51 11.02 10.93 33.79
CA LEU A 51 10.23 12.09 34.20
C LEU A 51 8.78 11.67 34.49
N ASN A 52 8.63 10.63 35.31
CA ASN A 52 7.41 9.94 35.76
C ASN A 52 6.28 10.85 36.35
N ALA A 53 6.41 12.17 36.24
CA ALA A 53 5.51 13.20 36.76
C ALA A 53 5.12 14.29 35.73
N ARG A 54 5.55 14.23 34.45
CA ARG A 54 5.34 15.34 33.48
C ARG A 54 4.93 14.97 32.06
N VAL A 55 4.75 13.69 31.73
CA VAL A 55 4.12 13.34 30.46
C VAL A 55 2.63 13.62 30.61
N ASN A 56 2.22 14.86 30.36
CA ASN A 56 0.80 15.10 30.12
C ASN A 56 0.44 14.54 28.74
N GLU A 57 -0.83 14.18 28.55
CA GLU A 57 -1.39 13.68 27.28
C GLU A 57 -0.91 14.49 26.07
N ASN A 58 -0.91 15.81 26.20
CA ASN A 58 -0.48 16.74 25.15
C ASN A 58 0.99 16.54 24.74
N GLY A 59 1.88 16.21 25.68
CA GLY A 59 3.30 15.96 25.41
C GLY A 59 3.53 14.71 24.57
N LEU A 60 2.87 13.61 24.91
CA LEU A 60 3.01 12.34 24.18
C LEU A 60 2.37 12.43 22.78
N ILE A 61 1.18 13.03 22.66
CA ILE A 61 0.56 13.32 21.36
C ILE A 61 1.53 14.13 20.49
N THR A 62 2.04 15.26 21.02
CA THR A 62 2.94 16.16 20.28
C THR A 62 4.20 15.44 19.82
N LEU A 63 4.83 14.65 20.69
CA LEU A 63 6.05 13.91 20.37
C LEU A 63 5.85 12.93 19.21
N LEU A 64 4.84 12.06 19.32
CA LEU A 64 4.61 10.99 18.35
C LEU A 64 4.09 11.55 17.04
N THR A 65 3.16 12.51 17.07
CA THR A 65 2.70 13.19 15.85
C THR A 65 3.84 13.93 15.14
N SER A 66 4.69 14.64 15.88
CA SER A 66 5.87 15.31 15.31
C SER A 66 6.86 14.32 14.70
N ARG A 67 7.07 13.15 15.32
CA ARG A 67 7.92 12.09 14.78
C ARG A 67 7.37 11.57 13.43
N ALA A 68 6.08 11.27 13.38
CA ALA A 68 5.41 10.83 12.15
C ALA A 68 5.51 11.88 11.03
N GLU A 69 5.24 13.16 11.36
CA GLU A 69 5.29 14.27 10.40
C GLU A 69 6.70 14.54 9.89
N ARG A 70 7.72 14.45 10.76
CA ARG A 70 9.13 14.55 10.35
C ARG A 70 9.50 13.42 9.39
N ARG A 71 9.13 12.16 9.69
CA ARG A 71 9.39 11.02 8.79
C ARG A 71 8.71 11.22 7.44
N ALA A 72 7.42 11.59 7.45
CA ALA A 72 6.67 11.82 6.22
C ALA A 72 7.27 12.95 5.37
N THR A 73 7.68 14.05 6.01
CA THR A 73 8.38 15.17 5.34
C THR A 73 9.73 14.74 4.77
N LEU A 74 10.51 13.95 5.53
CA LEU A 74 11.78 13.40 5.07
C LEU A 74 11.55 12.54 3.83
N ASN A 75 10.64 11.56 3.87
CA ASN A 75 10.31 10.72 2.71
C ASN A 75 9.82 11.56 1.52
N ALA A 76 8.95 12.55 1.76
CA ALA A 76 8.47 13.46 0.74
C ALA A 76 9.61 14.26 0.09
N SER A 77 10.70 14.54 0.81
CA SER A 77 11.90 15.21 0.26
C SER A 77 12.86 14.27 -0.49
N GLN A 78 12.71 12.94 -0.41
CA GLN A 78 13.63 11.98 -1.01
C GLN A 78 13.17 11.51 -2.41
N PRO A 79 13.65 12.11 -3.52
CA PRO A 79 13.29 11.68 -4.87
C PRO A 79 13.72 10.25 -5.19
N LEU A 80 14.78 9.76 -4.52
CA LEU A 80 15.34 8.42 -4.72
C LEU A 80 14.38 7.29 -4.31
N LEU A 81 13.37 7.59 -3.49
CA LEU A 81 12.36 6.61 -3.07
C LEU A 81 11.51 6.12 -4.23
N MET A 82 11.41 6.87 -5.33
CA MET A 82 10.73 6.44 -6.54
C MET A 82 11.75 6.02 -7.61
N PRO A 83 11.97 4.71 -7.83
CA PRO A 83 12.93 4.24 -8.81
C PRO A 83 12.65 4.78 -10.21
N SER A 84 13.70 5.00 -11.02
CA SER A 84 13.59 5.47 -12.41
C SER A 84 12.66 4.60 -13.26
N LEU A 85 12.59 3.30 -12.95
CA LEU A 85 11.69 2.36 -13.60
C LEU A 85 10.22 2.77 -13.47
N VAL A 86 9.82 3.22 -12.26
CA VAL A 86 8.44 3.63 -11.98
C VAL A 86 8.07 4.86 -12.78
N TRP A 87 8.97 5.83 -12.88
CA TRP A 87 8.73 7.01 -13.69
C TRP A 87 8.51 6.66 -15.17
N ARG A 88 9.33 5.77 -15.74
CA ARG A 88 9.13 5.28 -17.12
C ARG A 88 7.82 4.52 -17.31
N GLY A 89 7.34 3.85 -16.26
CA GLY A 89 6.02 3.22 -16.23
C GLY A 89 4.89 4.20 -16.56
N GLY A 90 5.04 5.48 -16.20
CA GLY A 90 4.08 6.52 -16.54
C GLY A 90 3.92 6.76 -18.05
N VAL A 91 4.99 6.69 -18.84
CA VAL A 91 4.88 6.70 -20.32
C VAL A 91 4.00 5.55 -20.81
N GLY A 92 4.23 4.36 -20.25
CA GLY A 92 3.45 3.17 -20.57
C GLY A 92 1.97 3.32 -20.23
N ILE A 93 1.65 3.95 -19.09
CA ILE A 93 0.28 4.28 -18.69
C ILE A 93 -0.34 5.27 -19.67
N GLY A 94 0.35 6.38 -19.99
CA GLY A 94 -0.19 7.41 -20.88
C GLY A 94 -0.54 6.89 -22.28
N MET A 95 0.25 5.95 -22.80
CA MET A 95 -0.08 5.28 -24.05
C MET A 95 -1.33 4.40 -23.94
N ALA A 96 -1.45 3.62 -22.86
CA ALA A 96 -2.59 2.75 -22.64
C ALA A 96 -3.88 3.56 -22.39
N ASP A 97 -3.78 4.70 -21.72
CA ASP A 97 -4.90 5.62 -21.51
C ASP A 97 -5.49 6.16 -22.81
N VAL A 98 -4.65 6.48 -23.80
CA VAL A 98 -5.14 6.93 -25.12
C VAL A 98 -5.95 5.82 -25.80
N LEU A 99 -5.51 4.57 -25.70
CA LEU A 99 -6.26 3.44 -26.25
C LEU A 99 -7.55 3.18 -25.46
N LEU A 100 -7.50 3.25 -24.14
CA LEU A 100 -8.67 3.10 -23.27
C LEU A 100 -9.71 4.20 -23.50
N GLU A 101 -9.26 5.43 -23.76
CA GLU A 101 -10.13 6.54 -24.14
C GLU A 101 -10.86 6.26 -25.48
N ARG A 102 -10.15 5.76 -26.50
CA ARG A 102 -10.78 5.32 -27.77
C ARG A 102 -11.80 4.20 -27.56
N LEU A 103 -11.54 3.34 -26.57
CA LEU A 103 -12.42 2.24 -26.19
C LEU A 103 -13.62 2.68 -25.34
N GLY A 104 -13.71 3.96 -24.97
CA GLY A 104 -14.78 4.50 -24.12
C GLY A 104 -14.67 4.10 -22.66
N ALA A 105 -13.48 3.74 -22.17
CA ALA A 105 -13.26 3.38 -20.78
C ALA A 105 -13.38 4.63 -19.89
N THR A 106 -14.22 4.57 -18.87
CA THR A 106 -14.46 5.71 -17.98
C THR A 106 -13.29 5.97 -17.03
N TRP A 107 -13.17 7.22 -16.57
CA TRP A 107 -12.13 7.64 -15.64
C TRP A 107 -12.55 7.42 -14.19
N HIS A 108 -13.82 7.70 -13.86
CA HIS A 108 -14.35 7.64 -12.50
C HIS A 108 -15.30 6.44 -12.34
N THR A 109 -14.75 5.27 -12.03
CA THR A 109 -15.54 4.04 -11.83
C THR A 109 -16.43 4.07 -10.59
N TYR A 110 -16.20 5.01 -9.67
CA TYR A 110 -17.00 5.18 -8.45
C TYR A 110 -18.28 6.00 -8.68
N LEU A 111 -18.38 6.73 -9.80
CA LEU A 111 -19.59 7.48 -10.14
C LEU A 111 -20.56 6.57 -10.89
N PRO A 112 -21.79 6.33 -10.38
CA PRO A 112 -22.77 5.48 -11.05
C PRO A 112 -23.10 5.94 -12.48
N GLU A 113 -23.09 7.26 -12.71
CA GLU A 113 -23.35 7.89 -14.01
C GLU A 113 -22.23 7.63 -15.03
N GLU A 114 -21.01 7.36 -14.55
CA GLU A 114 -19.84 7.00 -15.34
C GLU A 114 -19.53 5.49 -15.30
N ALA A 115 -20.48 4.65 -14.88
CA ALA A 115 -20.31 3.21 -14.96
C ALA A 115 -20.11 2.81 -16.43
N SER A 116 -18.90 2.33 -16.76
CA SER A 116 -18.57 1.93 -18.12
C SER A 116 -19.52 0.83 -18.59
N LYS A 117 -20.14 1.02 -19.76
CA LYS A 117 -20.88 -0.06 -20.45
C LYS A 117 -19.96 -1.25 -20.77
N ASP A 118 -18.67 -1.00 -20.87
CA ASP A 118 -17.63 -2.01 -21.03
C ASP A 118 -16.86 -2.20 -19.72
N ARG A 119 -17.33 -3.17 -18.92
CA ARG A 119 -16.68 -3.55 -17.67
C ARG A 119 -15.21 -3.91 -17.88
N TRP A 120 -14.86 -4.61 -18.96
CA TRP A 120 -13.48 -5.08 -19.15
C TRP A 120 -12.50 -3.92 -19.38
N ALA A 121 -12.89 -2.91 -20.16
CA ALA A 121 -12.06 -1.72 -20.34
C ALA A 121 -11.85 -0.94 -19.03
N ALA A 122 -12.87 -0.88 -18.16
CA ALA A 122 -12.73 -0.30 -16.83
C ALA A 122 -11.78 -1.10 -15.93
N GLU A 123 -11.87 -2.43 -15.94
CA GLU A 123 -10.94 -3.33 -15.21
C GLU A 123 -9.48 -3.18 -15.69
N LEU A 124 -9.28 -2.93 -16.99
CA LEU A 124 -7.96 -2.63 -17.54
C LEU A 124 -7.42 -1.28 -17.05
N ARG A 125 -8.28 -0.26 -16.95
CA ARG A 125 -7.88 1.03 -16.36
C ARG A 125 -7.51 0.89 -14.88
N ASP A 126 -8.29 0.12 -14.11
CA ASP A 126 -7.97 -0.19 -12.70
C ASP A 126 -6.62 -0.91 -12.56
N GLY A 127 -6.26 -1.74 -13.53
CA GLY A 127 -4.92 -2.33 -13.64
C GLY A 127 -3.79 -1.30 -13.77
N LEU A 128 -4.00 -0.23 -14.54
CA LEU A 128 -3.05 0.89 -14.63
C LEU A 128 -3.02 1.70 -13.32
N ASP A 129 -4.19 1.91 -12.72
CA ASP A 129 -4.34 2.65 -11.46
C ASP A 129 -3.63 1.95 -10.30
N SER A 130 -3.64 0.61 -10.29
CA SER A 130 -2.89 -0.20 -9.32
C SER A 130 -1.37 0.09 -9.38
N PHE A 131 -0.79 0.23 -10.57
CA PHE A 131 0.63 0.60 -10.71
C PHE A 131 0.90 2.03 -10.24
N ALA A 132 0.02 2.99 -10.58
CA ALA A 132 0.16 4.38 -10.13
C ALA A 132 0.04 4.51 -8.59
N ARG A 133 -0.77 3.65 -7.95
CA ARG A 133 -0.88 3.56 -6.49
C ARG A 133 0.40 2.98 -5.87
N VAL A 134 0.98 1.93 -6.46
CA VAL A 134 2.33 1.45 -6.08
C VAL A 134 3.34 2.60 -6.19
N ALA A 135 3.33 3.35 -7.28
CA ALA A 135 4.22 4.49 -7.48
C ALA A 135 4.07 5.55 -6.38
N TRP A 136 2.83 5.88 -5.99
CA TRP A 136 2.53 6.77 -4.87
C TRP A 136 3.12 6.26 -3.55
N CYS A 137 2.84 5.00 -3.22
CA CYS A 137 3.32 4.37 -2.00
C CYS A 137 4.85 4.36 -1.94
N LEU A 138 5.52 4.03 -3.05
CA LEU A 138 6.98 4.09 -3.14
C LEU A 138 7.49 5.52 -2.96
N ARG A 139 6.86 6.52 -3.60
CA ARG A 139 7.28 7.93 -3.53
C ARG A 139 7.26 8.48 -2.12
N PHE A 140 6.29 8.10 -1.29
CA PHE A 140 6.10 8.64 0.05
C PHE A 140 6.53 7.69 1.18
N GLY A 141 7.15 6.56 0.83
CA GLY A 141 7.74 5.63 1.80
C GLY A 141 6.75 4.67 2.46
N TYR A 142 5.53 4.53 1.92
CA TYR A 142 4.54 3.52 2.34
C TYR A 142 4.89 2.14 1.77
N THR A 143 6.06 1.63 2.13
CA THR A 143 6.68 0.46 1.50
C THR A 143 5.81 -0.79 1.59
N ILE A 144 5.14 -1.04 2.73
CA ILE A 144 4.29 -2.22 2.89
C ILE A 144 3.01 -2.15 2.04
N ALA A 145 2.40 -0.97 1.87
CA ALA A 145 1.33 -0.77 0.88
C ALA A 145 1.82 -1.06 -0.53
N ALA A 146 2.99 -0.55 -0.91
CA ALA A 146 3.55 -0.78 -2.23
C ALA A 146 3.74 -2.28 -2.52
N VAL A 147 4.29 -3.06 -1.58
CA VAL A 147 4.41 -4.52 -1.72
C VAL A 147 3.02 -5.16 -1.84
N ALA A 148 2.07 -4.78 -0.98
CA ALA A 148 0.75 -5.40 -0.91
C ALA A 148 -0.01 -5.24 -2.23
N ILE A 149 -0.03 -4.02 -2.76
CA ILE A 149 -0.69 -3.67 -4.02
C ILE A 149 0.02 -4.34 -5.20
N ALA A 150 1.36 -4.29 -5.25
CA ALA A 150 2.12 -4.94 -6.32
C ALA A 150 1.88 -6.45 -6.37
N ARG A 151 1.83 -7.11 -5.20
CA ARG A 151 1.55 -8.54 -5.07
C ARG A 151 0.13 -8.91 -5.49
N LYS A 152 -0.88 -8.19 -5.00
CA LYS A 152 -2.27 -8.41 -5.38
C LYS A 152 -2.48 -8.20 -6.89
N SER A 153 -1.87 -7.15 -7.46
CA SER A 153 -1.88 -6.90 -8.90
C SER A 153 -1.24 -8.06 -9.66
N PHE A 154 -0.08 -8.54 -9.22
CA PHE A 154 0.58 -9.68 -9.86
C PHE A 154 -0.28 -10.94 -9.83
N GLU A 155 -0.89 -11.27 -8.70
CA GLU A 155 -1.78 -12.44 -8.57
C GLU A 155 -2.95 -12.34 -9.56
N ARG A 156 -3.65 -11.20 -9.58
CA ARG A 156 -4.75 -10.91 -10.52
C ARG A 156 -4.34 -11.18 -11.96
N TRP A 157 -3.24 -10.58 -12.40
CA TRP A 157 -2.82 -10.68 -13.80
C TRP A 157 -2.22 -12.05 -14.14
N SER A 158 -1.69 -12.78 -13.16
CA SER A 158 -1.30 -14.18 -13.33
C SER A 158 -2.51 -15.07 -13.60
N PHE A 159 -3.60 -14.91 -12.85
CA PHE A 159 -4.85 -15.66 -13.11
C PHE A 159 -5.51 -15.25 -14.42
N ASN A 160 -5.44 -13.98 -14.81
CA ASN A 160 -5.88 -13.53 -16.13
C ASN A 160 -5.09 -14.21 -17.26
N ILE A 161 -3.77 -14.32 -17.13
CA ILE A 161 -2.92 -15.05 -18.08
C ILE A 161 -3.28 -16.52 -18.10
N ALA A 162 -3.39 -17.16 -16.93
CA ALA A 162 -3.72 -18.58 -16.82
C ALA A 162 -5.07 -18.90 -17.50
N SER A 163 -6.09 -18.07 -17.26
CA SER A 163 -7.38 -18.18 -17.93
C SER A 163 -7.25 -18.01 -19.45
N SER A 164 -6.54 -16.97 -19.90
CA SER A 164 -6.32 -16.70 -21.35
C SER A 164 -5.58 -17.84 -22.06
N MET A 165 -4.66 -18.49 -21.36
CA MET A 165 -3.83 -19.59 -21.87
C MET A 165 -4.41 -20.98 -21.55
N GLN A 166 -5.62 -21.03 -20.97
CA GLN A 166 -6.29 -22.27 -20.55
C GLN A 166 -5.42 -23.17 -19.65
N LEU A 167 -4.63 -22.56 -18.77
CA LEU A 167 -3.78 -23.25 -17.83
C LEU A 167 -4.57 -23.64 -16.59
N ALA A 168 -4.76 -24.96 -16.41
CA ALA A 168 -5.24 -25.50 -15.15
C ALA A 168 -4.13 -25.45 -14.08
N THR A 169 -4.53 -25.30 -12.81
CA THR A 169 -3.67 -25.56 -11.65
C THR A 169 -3.36 -27.05 -11.57
N ILE A 170 -2.09 -27.41 -11.37
CA ILE A 170 -1.69 -28.81 -11.18
C ILE A 170 -1.91 -29.19 -9.70
N GLU A 171 -2.36 -30.42 -9.45
CA GLU A 171 -2.58 -30.89 -8.08
C GLU A 171 -1.27 -30.84 -7.28
N ASN A 172 -1.33 -30.24 -6.07
CA ASN A 172 -0.18 -30.04 -5.18
C ASN A 172 0.95 -29.15 -5.72
N GLU A 173 0.71 -28.40 -6.81
CA GLU A 173 1.67 -27.41 -7.30
C GLU A 173 1.84 -26.27 -6.29
N PRO A 174 3.07 -25.93 -5.89
CA PRO A 174 3.33 -24.72 -5.12
C PRO A 174 2.85 -23.48 -5.88
N GLU A 175 2.22 -22.52 -5.19
CA GLU A 175 1.71 -21.29 -5.83
C GLU A 175 2.79 -20.53 -6.62
N ALA A 176 4.03 -20.50 -6.11
CA ALA A 176 5.17 -19.92 -6.82
C ALA A 176 5.45 -20.60 -8.16
N ASP A 177 5.35 -21.93 -8.22
CA ASP A 177 5.58 -22.70 -9.44
C ASP A 177 4.45 -22.45 -10.45
N PHE A 178 3.20 -22.41 -9.97
CA PHE A 178 2.04 -22.03 -10.77
C PHE A 178 2.23 -20.66 -11.42
N PHE A 179 2.62 -19.64 -10.63
CA PHE A 179 2.85 -18.30 -11.18
C PHE A 179 3.98 -18.30 -12.21
N THR A 180 5.10 -18.97 -11.92
CA THR A 180 6.20 -19.09 -12.88
C THR A 180 5.75 -19.73 -14.19
N ARG A 181 4.96 -20.81 -14.12
CA ARG A 181 4.40 -21.50 -15.28
C ARG A 181 3.42 -20.62 -16.06
N ALA A 182 2.53 -19.91 -15.37
CA ALA A 182 1.56 -19.01 -15.99
C ALA A 182 2.25 -17.93 -16.82
N TRP A 183 3.25 -17.26 -16.26
CA TRP A 183 3.98 -16.21 -16.97
C TRP A 183 4.87 -16.75 -18.09
N LYS A 184 5.50 -17.92 -17.93
CA LYS A 184 6.27 -18.58 -19.01
C LYS A 184 5.42 -18.93 -20.24
N ALA A 185 4.12 -19.21 -20.05
CA ALA A 185 3.20 -19.48 -21.15
C ALA A 185 2.83 -18.21 -21.95
N SER A 186 2.99 -17.03 -21.37
CA SER A 186 2.75 -15.76 -22.05
C SER A 186 3.96 -15.39 -22.90
N SER A 187 3.86 -15.54 -24.23
CA SER A 187 4.93 -15.28 -25.22
C SER A 187 5.49 -13.86 -25.20
N ASN A 188 4.83 -12.93 -24.49
CA ASN A 188 5.24 -11.54 -24.33
C ASN A 188 6.26 -11.32 -23.18
N TYR A 189 6.58 -12.35 -22.40
CA TYR A 189 7.42 -12.28 -21.20
C TYR A 189 8.50 -13.35 -21.20
N VAL A 190 9.54 -13.14 -22.01
CA VAL A 190 10.70 -14.04 -22.00
C VAL A 190 11.89 -13.29 -21.39
N GLY A 191 11.94 -13.33 -20.07
CA GLY A 191 13.20 -13.25 -19.34
C GLY A 191 13.39 -14.55 -18.57
N GLU A 192 14.64 -14.94 -18.28
CA GLU A 192 14.98 -16.15 -17.51
C GLU A 192 14.55 -16.10 -16.03
N ARG A 193 13.81 -15.06 -15.60
CA ARG A 193 13.47 -14.86 -14.19
C ARG A 193 12.34 -15.78 -13.74
N GLU A 194 12.51 -16.32 -12.54
CA GLU A 194 11.50 -17.12 -11.84
C GLU A 194 10.54 -16.19 -11.08
N LEU A 195 9.49 -15.69 -11.75
CA LEU A 195 8.55 -14.74 -11.15
C LEU A 195 7.84 -15.27 -9.89
N GLY A 196 7.73 -16.59 -9.73
CA GLY A 196 7.24 -17.22 -8.50
C GLY A 196 8.13 -17.00 -7.29
N SER A 197 9.46 -16.97 -7.47
CA SER A 197 10.39 -16.70 -6.36
C SER A 197 10.31 -15.23 -5.95
N GLU A 198 10.17 -14.31 -6.91
CA GLU A 198 9.92 -12.88 -6.65
C GLU A 198 8.58 -12.67 -5.91
N TRP A 199 7.50 -13.36 -6.30
CA TRP A 199 6.23 -13.33 -5.58
C TRP A 199 6.38 -13.85 -4.14
N SER A 200 7.15 -14.93 -3.95
CA SER A 200 7.44 -15.48 -2.62
C SER A 200 8.21 -14.46 -1.77
N LEU A 201 9.20 -13.79 -2.35
CA LEU A 201 9.95 -12.72 -1.69
C LEU A 201 9.05 -11.57 -1.24
N MET A 202 8.13 -11.11 -2.10
CA MET A 202 7.14 -10.09 -1.74
C MET A 202 6.23 -10.57 -0.59
N SER A 203 5.86 -11.85 -0.58
CA SER A 203 5.08 -12.45 0.50
C SER A 203 5.83 -12.44 1.83
N GLU A 204 7.12 -12.79 1.83
CA GLU A 204 7.99 -12.74 3.02
C GLU A 204 8.08 -11.31 3.59
N LEU A 205 8.27 -10.30 2.73
CA LEU A 205 8.27 -8.89 3.11
C LEU A 205 6.95 -8.45 3.78
N LEU A 206 5.79 -8.86 3.22
CA LEU A 206 4.47 -8.53 3.78
C LEU A 206 4.21 -9.14 5.15
N HIS A 207 4.77 -10.33 5.40
CA HIS A 207 4.69 -10.99 6.70
C HIS A 207 5.77 -10.51 7.68
N GLY A 208 6.51 -9.46 7.33
CA GLY A 208 7.49 -8.84 8.20
C GLY A 208 8.80 -9.61 8.33
N ARG A 209 9.02 -10.61 7.49
CA ARG A 209 10.21 -11.47 7.55
C ARG A 209 11.36 -10.81 6.81
N GLN A 210 12.58 -11.09 7.27
CA GLN A 210 13.78 -10.60 6.62
C GLN A 210 13.99 -11.36 5.32
N VAL A 211 14.35 -10.63 4.26
CA VAL A 211 14.67 -11.18 2.94
C VAL A 211 16.05 -10.71 2.52
N GLU A 212 16.73 -11.50 1.72
CA GLU A 212 17.99 -11.09 1.09
C GLU A 212 17.70 -10.40 -0.25
N LEU A 213 18.12 -9.14 -0.37
CA LEU A 213 18.10 -8.39 -1.62
C LEU A 213 19.50 -7.88 -1.89
N ALA A 214 20.04 -8.19 -3.08
CA ALA A 214 21.38 -7.76 -3.52
C ALA A 214 22.47 -7.99 -2.45
N GLY A 215 22.48 -9.17 -1.81
CA GLY A 215 23.46 -9.53 -0.79
C GLY A 215 23.28 -8.87 0.57
N GLN A 216 22.12 -8.27 0.85
CA GLN A 216 21.81 -7.61 2.12
C GLN A 216 20.47 -8.09 2.67
N HIS A 217 20.44 -8.40 3.97
CA HIS A 217 19.19 -8.70 4.67
C HIS A 217 18.44 -7.41 4.96
N VAL A 218 17.22 -7.32 4.45
CA VAL A 218 16.34 -6.17 4.63
C VAL A 218 14.98 -6.61 5.13
N GLN A 219 14.28 -5.68 5.79
CA GLN A 219 12.94 -5.87 6.32
C GLN A 219 12.21 -4.53 6.24
N ILE A 220 10.89 -4.56 6.16
CA ILE A 220 10.08 -3.34 6.22
C ILE A 220 9.91 -2.86 7.66
N ALA A 221 10.14 -1.57 7.89
CA ALA A 221 9.92 -0.86 9.14
C ALA A 221 9.59 0.60 8.84
N LEU A 222 9.15 1.38 9.83
CA LEU A 222 8.91 2.81 9.62
C LEU A 222 10.23 3.60 9.55
N ASP A 223 11.22 3.22 10.35
CA ASP A 223 12.52 3.91 10.49
C ASP A 223 13.63 3.32 9.60
N MET A 224 13.28 2.75 8.44
CA MET A 224 14.24 2.16 7.51
C MET A 224 15.28 3.19 7.04
N GLN A 225 16.54 2.75 6.94
CA GLN A 225 17.56 3.52 6.25
C GLN A 225 17.20 3.68 4.78
N LEU A 226 17.45 4.86 4.22
CA LEU A 226 17.17 5.17 2.81
C LEU A 226 17.79 4.14 1.84
N THR A 227 18.97 3.61 2.15
CA THR A 227 19.63 2.58 1.33
C THR A 227 18.87 1.26 1.27
N ASP A 228 18.26 0.83 2.38
CA ASP A 228 17.49 -0.41 2.44
C ASP A 228 16.10 -0.21 1.83
N GLN A 229 15.47 0.93 2.14
CA GLN A 229 14.19 1.30 1.56
C GLN A 229 14.26 1.39 0.03
N THR A 230 15.27 2.08 -0.52
CA THR A 230 15.45 2.16 -1.98
C THR A 230 15.77 0.80 -2.63
N ARG A 231 16.42 -0.11 -1.90
CA ARG A 231 16.67 -1.49 -2.37
C ARG A 231 15.37 -2.28 -2.48
N ILE A 232 14.54 -2.24 -1.44
CA ILE A 232 13.20 -2.86 -1.44
C ILE A 232 12.34 -2.22 -2.55
N HIS A 233 12.33 -0.89 -2.67
CA HIS A 233 11.53 -0.17 -3.65
C HIS A 233 11.88 -0.55 -5.09
N ARG A 234 13.16 -0.81 -5.40
CA ARG A 234 13.56 -1.31 -6.73
C ARG A 234 13.02 -2.71 -7.02
N ALA A 235 13.02 -3.61 -6.04
CA ALA A 235 12.44 -4.94 -6.19
C ALA A 235 10.91 -4.85 -6.42
N ILE A 236 10.22 -4.04 -5.64
CA ILE A 236 8.77 -3.78 -5.80
C ILE A 236 8.47 -3.19 -7.17
N ALA A 237 9.21 -2.15 -7.59
CA ALA A 237 9.00 -1.49 -8.86
C ALA A 237 9.14 -2.45 -10.05
N PHE A 238 10.16 -3.30 -10.02
CA PHE A 238 10.35 -4.34 -11.03
C PHE A 238 9.15 -5.29 -11.06
N PHE A 239 8.75 -5.78 -9.89
CA PHE A 239 7.65 -6.73 -9.77
C PHE A 239 6.29 -6.12 -10.21
N ALA A 240 6.04 -4.86 -9.90
CA ALA A 240 4.85 -4.12 -10.33
C ALA A 240 4.84 -3.86 -11.86
N GLU A 241 6.00 -3.63 -12.47
CA GLU A 241 6.12 -3.39 -13.91
C GLU A 241 5.68 -4.61 -14.74
N VAL A 242 5.94 -5.83 -14.25
CA VAL A 242 5.49 -7.07 -14.89
C VAL A 242 3.97 -7.07 -15.06
N SER A 243 3.24 -6.68 -14.01
CA SER A 243 1.78 -6.53 -14.07
C SER A 243 1.36 -5.43 -15.03
N LEU A 244 2.00 -4.24 -14.94
CA LEU A 244 1.70 -3.11 -15.81
C LEU A 244 1.83 -3.48 -17.29
N ARG A 245 2.90 -4.18 -17.66
CA ARG A 245 3.10 -4.62 -19.04
C ARG A 245 1.97 -5.55 -19.49
N GLN A 246 1.47 -6.42 -18.61
CA GLN A 246 0.38 -7.35 -18.96
C GLN A 246 -0.92 -6.59 -19.18
N VAL A 247 -1.20 -5.60 -18.33
CA VAL A 247 -2.34 -4.70 -18.51
C VAL A 247 -2.24 -3.98 -19.85
N ARG A 248 -1.08 -3.38 -20.16
CA ARG A 248 -0.83 -2.69 -21.44
C ARG A 248 -1.04 -3.62 -22.63
N GLY A 249 -0.57 -4.86 -22.55
CA GLY A 249 -0.78 -5.87 -23.58
C GLY A 249 -2.25 -6.25 -23.76
N ALA A 250 -3.01 -6.38 -22.67
CA ALA A 250 -4.44 -6.63 -22.71
C ALA A 250 -5.23 -5.44 -23.28
N VAL A 251 -4.84 -4.19 -22.96
CA VAL A 251 -5.38 -2.97 -23.59
C VAL A 251 -5.13 -2.99 -25.10
N CYS A 252 -3.92 -3.32 -25.54
CA CYS A 252 -3.60 -3.42 -26.96
C CYS A 252 -4.42 -4.49 -27.66
N ARG A 253 -4.57 -5.66 -27.05
CA ARG A 253 -5.40 -6.75 -27.59
C ARG A 253 -6.84 -6.29 -27.78
N LEU A 254 -7.46 -5.71 -26.74
CA LEU A 254 -8.83 -5.20 -26.80
C LEU A 254 -8.99 -4.10 -27.86
N ALA A 255 -8.03 -3.18 -27.95
CA ALA A 255 -8.00 -2.16 -29.00
C ALA A 255 -7.90 -2.79 -30.41
N GLY A 256 -7.10 -3.85 -30.57
CA GLY A 256 -6.97 -4.59 -31.83
C GLY A 256 -8.26 -5.30 -32.23
N GLU A 257 -8.90 -6.00 -31.29
CA GLU A 257 -10.18 -6.69 -31.48
C GLU A 257 -11.30 -5.74 -31.93
N ARG A 258 -11.23 -4.46 -31.51
CA ARG A 258 -12.19 -3.42 -31.88
C ARG A 258 -11.74 -2.51 -33.03
N GLY A 259 -10.61 -2.80 -33.67
CA GLY A 259 -10.11 -2.02 -34.81
C GLY A 259 -9.59 -0.62 -34.45
N HIS A 260 -9.28 -0.36 -33.17
CA HIS A 260 -8.74 0.91 -32.67
C HIS A 260 -7.20 0.92 -32.54
N LEU A 261 -6.54 -0.22 -32.78
CA LEU A 261 -5.09 -0.35 -32.71
C LEU A 261 -4.41 -0.16 -34.07
N LYS A 262 -3.50 0.81 -34.17
CA LYS A 262 -2.65 0.99 -35.35
C LYS A 262 -1.37 0.13 -35.23
N GLN A 263 -0.83 -0.35 -36.35
CA GLN A 263 0.31 -1.29 -36.36
C GLN A 263 1.56 -0.75 -35.65
N ASN A 264 1.82 0.55 -35.74
CA ASN A 264 2.94 1.22 -35.07
C ASN A 264 2.75 1.43 -33.55
N GLU A 265 1.52 1.31 -33.05
CA GLU A 265 1.18 1.50 -31.63
C GLU A 265 1.43 0.21 -30.83
N LEU A 266 1.22 -0.95 -31.45
CA LEU A 266 1.41 -2.27 -30.83
C LEU A 266 2.86 -2.48 -30.32
N SER A 267 3.85 -2.23 -31.18
CA SER A 267 5.25 -2.43 -30.82
C SER A 267 5.65 -1.55 -29.63
N ALA A 268 5.24 -0.28 -29.62
CA ALA A 268 5.62 0.65 -28.57
C ALA A 268 4.90 0.37 -27.23
N ALA A 269 3.64 -0.08 -27.28
CA ALA A 269 2.84 -0.36 -26.09
C ALA A 269 3.25 -1.67 -25.37
N LEU A 270 3.97 -2.56 -26.05
CA LEU A 270 4.49 -3.81 -25.49
C LEU A 270 5.97 -3.72 -25.04
N LEU A 271 6.68 -2.64 -25.34
CA LEU A 271 8.08 -2.49 -24.92
C LEU A 271 8.20 -2.51 -23.38
N PRO A 272 9.21 -3.22 -22.83
CA PRO A 272 9.64 -3.04 -21.46
C PRO A 272 9.87 -1.57 -21.16
N VAL A 273 9.39 -1.09 -20.01
CA VAL A 273 9.45 0.35 -19.71
C VAL A 273 10.90 0.84 -19.58
N GLU A 274 11.86 -0.05 -19.32
CA GLU A 274 13.30 0.24 -19.33
C GLU A 274 13.83 0.67 -20.70
N GLN A 275 13.20 0.20 -21.77
CA GLN A 275 13.59 0.49 -23.15
C GLN A 275 12.92 1.76 -23.68
N LEU A 276 11.98 2.34 -22.93
CA LEU A 276 11.37 3.62 -23.27
C LEU A 276 12.40 4.74 -23.08
N LYS A 277 12.55 5.58 -24.12
CA LYS A 277 13.48 6.72 -24.11
C LYS A 277 12.92 7.84 -23.24
N GLY A 278 13.82 8.53 -22.52
CA GLY A 278 13.48 9.59 -21.57
C GLY A 278 13.86 9.18 -20.15
N LEU A 279 14.77 9.92 -19.53
CA LEU A 279 14.85 9.94 -18.07
C LEU A 279 13.97 11.11 -17.63
N PRO A 280 12.78 10.85 -17.09
CA PRO A 280 11.93 11.93 -16.63
C PRO A 280 12.62 12.66 -15.50
N LYS A 281 12.67 13.99 -15.62
CA LYS A 281 12.95 14.86 -14.49
C LYS A 281 11.70 14.83 -13.60
N GLN A 282 11.88 14.46 -12.34
CA GLN A 282 10.80 14.56 -11.37
C GLN A 282 10.32 16.02 -11.31
N PRO A 283 9.00 16.28 -11.34
CA PRO A 283 8.48 17.62 -11.10
C PRO A 283 8.79 18.08 -9.68
N ASP A 284 9.23 19.33 -9.57
CA ASP A 284 9.62 19.92 -8.31
C ASP A 284 8.44 19.95 -7.31
N PHE A 285 7.19 19.91 -7.75
CA PHE A 285 6.00 20.03 -6.90
C PHE A 285 5.44 18.70 -6.37
N LEU A 286 5.87 17.53 -6.87
CA LEU A 286 5.25 16.25 -6.44
C LEU A 286 5.45 15.95 -4.95
N HIS A 287 6.45 16.59 -4.32
CA HIS A 287 6.64 16.51 -2.89
C HIS A 287 5.47 17.14 -2.09
N LEU A 288 4.52 17.83 -2.72
CA LEU A 288 3.34 18.41 -2.07
C LEU A 288 2.20 17.39 -1.89
N LEU A 289 2.20 16.31 -2.67
CA LEU A 289 1.11 15.31 -2.72
C LEU A 289 1.27 14.18 -1.67
N TRP A 290 2.11 14.40 -0.65
CA TRP A 290 2.31 13.48 0.47
C TRP A 290 1.24 13.61 1.56
N GLN A 291 0.52 14.74 1.59
CA GLN A 291 -0.43 15.01 2.65
C GLN A 291 -1.54 13.96 2.64
N PRO A 292 -1.93 13.43 3.80
CA PRO A 292 -3.09 12.57 3.89
C PRO A 292 -4.35 13.25 3.37
N LEU A 293 -5.23 12.47 2.76
CA LEU A 293 -6.52 12.94 2.22
C LEU A 293 -7.56 13.17 3.33
N LEU A 294 -7.17 13.94 4.35
CA LEU A 294 -8.06 14.44 5.37
C LEU A 294 -8.95 15.54 4.79
N TYR A 295 -10.14 15.71 5.36
CA TYR A 295 -11.12 16.72 4.93
C TYR A 295 -10.49 18.10 4.71
N GLY A 296 -9.68 18.60 5.66
CA GLY A 296 -9.06 19.93 5.56
C GLY A 296 -8.07 20.08 4.39
N PHE A 297 -7.43 19.01 3.93
CA PHE A 297 -6.60 19.03 2.73
C PHE A 297 -7.48 18.93 1.47
N VAL A 298 -8.40 17.98 1.46
CA VAL A 298 -9.24 17.68 0.30
C VAL A 298 -10.17 18.86 -0.05
N ASP A 299 -10.64 19.59 0.95
CA ASP A 299 -11.53 20.75 0.81
C ASP A 299 -10.78 22.08 0.63
N ALA A 300 -9.45 22.09 0.74
CA ALA A 300 -8.66 23.32 0.58
C ALA A 300 -8.73 23.89 -0.85
N ASP A 301 -8.68 25.22 -0.97
CA ASP A 301 -8.69 25.92 -2.26
C ASP A 301 -7.55 25.47 -3.19
N ASP A 302 -6.34 25.30 -2.63
CA ASP A 302 -5.15 24.85 -3.36
C ASP A 302 -5.35 23.49 -4.04
N THR A 303 -6.20 22.63 -3.47
CA THR A 303 -6.51 21.30 -4.01
C THR A 303 -7.26 21.38 -5.34
N SER A 304 -7.96 22.50 -5.62
CA SER A 304 -8.56 22.77 -6.93
C SER A 304 -7.51 22.92 -8.03
N THR A 305 -6.30 23.38 -7.69
CA THR A 305 -5.17 23.44 -8.64
C THR A 305 -4.76 22.04 -9.07
N TYR A 306 -4.65 21.10 -8.12
CA TYR A 306 -4.30 19.70 -8.40
C TYR A 306 -5.38 19.01 -9.26
N ILE A 307 -6.65 19.24 -8.96
CA ILE A 307 -7.77 18.78 -9.78
C ILE A 307 -7.67 19.33 -11.22
N GLY A 308 -7.29 20.59 -11.37
CA GLY A 308 -6.99 21.20 -12.67
C GLY A 308 -5.88 20.50 -13.46
N TRP A 309 -4.86 19.95 -12.78
CA TRP A 309 -3.79 19.17 -13.41
C TRP A 309 -4.30 17.84 -13.96
N GLY A 310 -5.06 17.08 -13.15
CA GLY A 310 -5.69 15.84 -13.60
C GLY A 310 -6.65 16.04 -14.78
N ALA A 311 -7.50 17.08 -14.72
CA ALA A 311 -8.37 17.45 -15.83
C ALA A 311 -7.59 17.83 -17.10
N SER A 312 -6.43 18.47 -16.94
CA SER A 312 -5.56 18.81 -18.07
C SER A 312 -4.96 17.56 -18.73
N TYR A 313 -4.52 16.59 -17.93
CA TYR A 313 -4.08 15.30 -18.44
C TYR A 313 -5.19 14.59 -19.23
N ARG A 314 -6.40 14.47 -18.66
CA ARG A 314 -7.54 13.82 -19.32
C ARG A 314 -7.88 14.50 -20.66
N ARG A 315 -7.86 15.84 -20.73
CA ARG A 315 -8.02 16.60 -21.99
C ARG A 315 -6.92 16.32 -23.02
N ILE A 316 -5.68 16.12 -22.58
CA ILE A 316 -4.56 15.76 -23.47
C ILE A 316 -4.76 14.36 -24.02
N VAL A 317 -5.16 13.40 -23.18
CA VAL A 317 -5.47 12.03 -23.59
C VAL A 317 -6.62 12.00 -24.58
N ASN A 318 -7.72 12.70 -24.30
CA ASN A 318 -8.89 12.80 -25.17
C ASN A 318 -8.53 13.35 -26.56
N ARG A 319 -7.80 14.48 -26.65
CA ARG A 319 -7.30 15.00 -27.94
C ARG A 319 -6.41 13.99 -28.68
N ARG A 320 -5.57 13.23 -27.96
CA ARG A 320 -4.67 12.25 -28.58
C ARG A 320 -5.37 10.97 -29.02
N ALA A 321 -6.52 10.66 -28.42
CA ALA A 321 -7.35 9.54 -28.85
C ALA A 321 -7.82 9.73 -30.31
N GLU A 322 -8.05 10.98 -30.73
CA GLU A 322 -8.44 11.34 -32.10
C GLU A 322 -7.28 11.22 -33.11
N ASP A 323 -6.05 11.56 -32.70
CA ASP A 323 -4.89 11.64 -33.60
C ASP A 323 -4.02 10.36 -33.65
N ARG A 324 -3.01 10.24 -32.77
CA ARG A 324 -2.00 9.17 -32.71
C ARG A 324 -1.45 8.97 -31.29
N VAL A 325 -1.15 7.73 -30.90
CA VAL A 325 -0.43 7.42 -29.66
C VAL A 325 1.06 7.76 -29.83
N GLY A 326 1.49 8.93 -29.36
CA GLY A 326 2.89 9.38 -29.42
C GLY A 326 3.66 9.12 -28.11
N VAL A 327 4.68 8.27 -28.14
CA VAL A 327 5.51 7.84 -27.00
C VAL A 327 6.29 8.99 -26.33
N GLY A 328 6.63 10.05 -27.06
CA GLY A 328 7.54 11.11 -26.59
C GLY A 328 6.86 12.43 -26.19
N THR A 329 5.54 12.45 -26.06
CA THR A 329 4.78 13.72 -25.89
C THR A 329 4.04 13.83 -24.55
N PHE A 330 3.93 12.74 -23.79
CA PHE A 330 3.48 12.84 -22.40
C PHE A 330 4.67 13.22 -21.53
N SER A 331 4.45 14.09 -20.54
CA SER A 331 5.38 14.11 -19.42
C SER A 331 5.07 12.89 -18.56
N ASP A 332 6.04 11.98 -18.45
CA ASP A 332 5.88 10.64 -17.85
C ASP A 332 5.20 10.65 -16.48
N TRP A 333 5.35 11.74 -15.73
CA TRP A 333 4.76 11.91 -14.41
C TRP A 333 3.26 12.26 -14.43
N MET A 334 2.72 12.89 -15.47
CA MET A 334 1.33 13.38 -15.49
C MET A 334 0.32 12.24 -15.42
N SER A 335 0.63 11.09 -16.02
CA SER A 335 -0.25 9.93 -15.96
C SER A 335 -0.32 9.33 -14.55
N ILE A 336 0.79 9.36 -13.81
CA ILE A 336 0.85 8.91 -12.42
C ILE A 336 0.15 9.93 -11.52
N GLU A 337 0.46 11.21 -11.71
CA GLU A 337 -0.16 12.33 -10.99
C GLU A 337 -1.68 12.32 -11.17
N GLU A 338 -2.20 12.10 -12.38
CA GLU A 338 -3.64 12.13 -12.60
C GLU A 338 -4.38 11.09 -11.73
N ARG A 339 -3.78 9.93 -11.44
CA ARG A 339 -4.38 8.95 -10.52
C ARG A 339 -4.38 9.43 -9.08
N TRP A 340 -3.35 10.15 -8.68
CA TRP A 340 -3.28 10.75 -7.34
C TRP A 340 -4.34 11.83 -7.20
N VAL A 341 -4.50 12.65 -8.24
CA VAL A 341 -5.59 13.63 -8.34
C VAL A 341 -6.95 12.94 -8.30
N ARG A 342 -7.11 11.79 -8.97
CA ARG A 342 -8.37 11.03 -8.94
C ARG A 342 -8.71 10.48 -7.56
N ALA A 343 -7.69 10.14 -6.76
CA ALA A 343 -7.88 9.78 -5.36
C ALA A 343 -8.37 10.98 -4.54
N ILE A 344 -7.83 12.19 -4.77
CA ILE A 344 -8.34 13.43 -4.17
C ILE A 344 -9.80 13.68 -4.56
N GLU A 345 -10.14 13.57 -5.85
CA GLU A 345 -11.50 13.72 -6.36
C GLU A 345 -12.45 12.72 -5.70
N ARG A 346 -12.04 11.45 -5.58
CA ARG A 346 -12.81 10.40 -4.90
C ARG A 346 -13.03 10.73 -3.42
N SER A 347 -11.98 11.06 -2.67
CA SER A 347 -12.12 11.42 -1.25
C SER A 347 -13.03 12.63 -1.06
N ARG A 348 -12.97 13.62 -1.97
CA ARG A 348 -13.85 14.79 -1.93
C ARG A 348 -15.31 14.39 -2.10
N HIS A 349 -15.59 13.51 -3.06
CA HIS A 349 -16.92 12.97 -3.29
C HIS A 349 -17.42 12.18 -2.07
N SER A 350 -16.61 11.28 -1.51
CA SER A 350 -16.97 10.52 -0.31
C SER A 350 -17.28 11.43 0.88
N PHE A 351 -16.53 12.52 1.09
CA PHE A 351 -16.84 13.48 2.16
C PHE A 351 -18.14 14.26 1.91
N GLN A 352 -18.49 14.51 0.66
CA GLN A 352 -19.78 15.13 0.31
C GLN A 352 -20.93 14.17 0.61
N GLU A 353 -20.81 12.91 0.19
CA GLU A 353 -21.80 11.86 0.50
C GLU A 353 -21.93 11.66 2.02
N GLU A 354 -20.82 11.56 2.76
CA GLU A 354 -20.84 11.46 4.22
C GLU A 354 -21.55 12.67 4.86
N ARG A 355 -21.29 13.88 4.37
CA ARG A 355 -21.96 15.09 4.86
C ARG A 355 -23.47 15.06 4.58
N GLU A 356 -23.89 14.57 3.42
CA GLU A 356 -25.30 14.41 3.07
C GLU A 356 -25.99 13.35 3.94
N VAL A 357 -25.31 12.23 4.22
CA VAL A 357 -25.83 11.11 5.02
C VAL A 357 -25.89 11.45 6.51
N PHE A 358 -24.83 12.04 7.06
CA PHE A 358 -24.71 12.30 8.50
C PHE A 358 -25.26 13.67 8.92
N GLY A 359 -25.43 14.61 7.99
CA GLY A 359 -25.94 15.96 8.29
C GLY A 359 -25.12 16.64 9.39
N ASP A 360 -25.77 17.05 10.47
CA ASP A 360 -25.14 17.69 11.63
C ASP A 360 -24.17 16.78 12.39
N ALA A 361 -24.26 15.46 12.22
CA ALA A 361 -23.33 14.49 12.84
C ALA A 361 -22.02 14.33 12.04
N PHE A 362 -21.92 14.90 10.84
CA PHE A 362 -20.69 14.89 10.06
C PHE A 362 -19.59 15.69 10.79
N SER A 363 -18.51 15.01 11.17
CA SER A 363 -17.44 15.62 11.98
C SER A 363 -16.05 15.35 11.39
N PRO A 364 -15.49 16.29 10.61
CA PRO A 364 -14.09 16.24 10.18
C PRO A 364 -13.08 16.13 11.33
N LEU A 365 -13.44 16.68 12.49
CA LEU A 365 -12.60 16.63 13.70
C LEU A 365 -12.51 15.21 14.27
N SER A 366 -13.60 14.43 14.23
CA SER A 366 -13.57 13.03 14.70
C SER A 366 -12.65 12.17 13.82
N LEU A 367 -12.69 12.37 12.50
CA LEU A 367 -11.76 11.72 11.58
C LEU A 367 -10.31 12.10 11.87
N ARG A 368 -10.03 13.38 12.10
CA ARG A 368 -8.69 13.85 12.47
C ARG A 368 -8.22 13.21 13.77
N ALA A 369 -9.06 13.13 14.79
CA ALA A 369 -8.75 12.47 16.06
C ALA A 369 -8.44 10.97 15.84
N ARG A 370 -9.23 10.27 15.03
CA ARG A 370 -9.01 8.86 14.68
C ARG A 370 -7.67 8.65 13.97
N VAL A 371 -7.32 9.48 12.99
CA VAL A 371 -6.03 9.40 12.29
C VAL A 371 -4.87 9.73 13.23
N THR A 372 -5.02 10.70 14.14
CA THR A 372 -4.03 10.97 15.19
C THR A 372 -3.78 9.74 16.06
N LYS A 373 -4.82 9.01 16.46
CA LYS A 373 -4.66 7.76 17.22
C LYS A 373 -3.90 6.72 16.43
N TYR A 374 -4.23 6.50 15.16
CA TYR A 374 -3.50 5.54 14.32
C TYR A 374 -2.01 5.89 14.22
N ARG A 375 -1.68 7.17 14.06
CA ARG A 375 -0.29 7.64 14.08
C ARG A 375 0.39 7.34 15.42
N ILE A 376 -0.24 7.68 16.54
CA ILE A 376 0.28 7.41 17.88
C ILE A 376 0.55 5.92 18.09
N ILE A 377 -0.39 5.05 17.69
CA ILE A 377 -0.25 3.59 17.78
C ILE A 377 0.93 3.13 16.92
N SER A 378 1.00 3.54 15.65
CA SER A 378 2.10 3.18 14.74
C SER A 378 3.47 3.60 15.29
N GLU A 379 3.63 4.86 15.71
CA GLU A 379 4.90 5.35 16.24
C GLU A 379 5.31 4.63 17.52
N MET A 380 4.39 4.51 18.49
CA MET A 380 4.70 3.83 19.75
C MET A 380 5.08 2.36 19.50
N THR A 381 4.41 1.70 18.56
CA THR A 381 4.72 0.32 18.17
C THR A 381 6.15 0.19 17.61
N ASP A 382 6.54 1.08 16.69
CA ASP A 382 7.86 1.09 16.06
C ASP A 382 8.98 1.35 17.07
N ILE A 383 8.75 2.32 17.96
CA ILE A 383 9.65 2.64 19.06
C ILE A 383 9.84 1.44 19.99
N LEU A 384 8.74 0.86 20.44
CA LEU A 384 8.74 -0.28 21.35
C LEU A 384 9.46 -1.49 20.72
N ALA A 385 9.31 -1.69 19.41
CA ALA A 385 9.99 -2.77 18.70
C ALA A 385 11.52 -2.69 18.80
N ASN A 386 12.08 -1.48 18.90
CA ASN A 386 13.52 -1.27 19.02
C ASN A 386 14.09 -1.62 20.41
N GLU A 387 13.22 -1.81 21.41
CA GLU A 387 13.63 -2.17 22.78
C GLU A 387 13.67 -3.68 23.02
N PHE A 388 13.02 -4.48 22.18
CA PHE A 388 12.99 -5.93 22.36
C PHE A 388 14.24 -6.63 21.83
N ARG A 389 14.84 -7.48 22.68
CA ARG A 389 15.93 -8.40 22.28
C ARG A 389 15.46 -9.54 21.39
N ASP A 390 14.20 -9.96 21.52
CA ASP A 390 13.59 -10.95 20.64
C ASP A 390 13.36 -10.33 19.26
N THR A 391 14.22 -10.70 18.31
CA THR A 391 14.22 -10.16 16.95
C THR A 391 12.95 -10.51 16.17
N HIS A 392 12.29 -11.64 16.46
CA HIS A 392 11.05 -12.03 15.81
C HIS A 392 9.88 -11.20 16.32
N ARG A 393 9.79 -10.98 17.63
CA ARG A 393 8.79 -10.08 18.22
C ARG A 393 8.98 -8.64 17.75
N ALA A 394 10.22 -8.15 17.74
CA ALA A 394 10.56 -6.83 17.21
C ALA A 394 10.17 -6.70 15.72
N SER A 395 10.49 -7.71 14.90
CA SER A 395 10.09 -7.78 13.48
C SER A 395 8.58 -7.71 13.30
N ALA A 396 7.83 -8.47 14.10
CA ALA A 396 6.37 -8.45 14.07
C ALA A 396 5.81 -7.06 14.40
N LEU A 397 6.32 -6.39 15.45
CA LEU A 397 5.86 -5.05 15.82
C LEU A 397 6.19 -3.98 14.76
N ARG A 398 7.41 -3.97 14.21
CA ARG A 398 7.78 -3.05 13.11
C ARG A 398 6.86 -3.22 11.89
N SER A 399 6.50 -4.47 11.60
CA SER A 399 5.61 -4.78 10.48
C SER A 399 4.18 -4.35 10.77
N ALA A 400 3.69 -4.52 12.01
CA ALA A 400 2.38 -4.02 12.43
C ALA A 400 2.32 -2.48 12.37
N ALA A 401 3.39 -1.80 12.79
CA ALA A 401 3.51 -0.34 12.75
C ALA A 401 3.44 0.20 11.31
N ALA A 402 4.25 -0.37 10.41
CA ALA A 402 4.26 -0.04 9.00
C ALA A 402 2.92 -0.35 8.31
N ALA A 403 2.34 -1.52 8.62
CA ALA A 403 1.05 -1.94 8.08
C ALA A 403 -0.06 -0.98 8.51
N LEU A 404 -0.10 -0.57 9.78
CA LEU A 404 -1.12 0.35 10.28
C LEU A 404 -0.97 1.72 9.61
N GLU A 405 0.26 2.25 9.50
CA GLU A 405 0.49 3.53 8.81
C GLU A 405 -0.06 3.49 7.39
N SER A 406 0.34 2.46 6.65
CA SER A 406 -0.10 2.25 5.29
C SER A 406 -1.61 2.05 5.19
N ALA A 407 -2.22 1.32 6.14
CA ALA A 407 -3.64 0.99 6.10
C ALA A 407 -4.51 2.25 6.21
N TRP A 408 -4.26 3.13 7.18
CA TRP A 408 -5.07 4.33 7.33
C TRP A 408 -4.84 5.35 6.21
N VAL A 409 -3.62 5.42 5.68
CA VAL A 409 -3.31 6.28 4.54
C VAL A 409 -4.08 5.85 3.29
N VAL A 410 -4.07 4.56 2.98
CA VAL A 410 -4.75 3.99 1.81
C VAL A 410 -6.27 3.95 2.02
N TRP A 411 -6.73 3.81 3.27
CA TRP A 411 -8.15 3.93 3.62
C TRP A 411 -8.72 5.31 3.25
N LEU A 412 -7.97 6.39 3.50
CA LEU A 412 -8.39 7.76 3.14
C LEU A 412 -8.48 7.98 1.62
N GLN A 413 -7.86 7.12 0.80
CA GLN A 413 -8.00 7.13 -0.67
C GLN A 413 -9.24 6.37 -1.16
N ASP A 414 -10.06 5.88 -0.23
CA ASP A 414 -11.26 5.12 -0.50
C ASP A 414 -11.03 3.92 -1.45
N VAL A 415 -10.06 3.07 -1.08
CA VAL A 415 -9.74 1.82 -1.78
C VAL A 415 -9.63 0.64 -0.82
N ASP A 416 -10.03 -0.54 -1.31
CA ASP A 416 -10.05 -1.79 -0.53
C ASP A 416 -8.68 -2.32 -0.14
N ASP A 417 -7.60 -1.79 -0.71
CA ASP A 417 -6.24 -2.20 -0.34
C ASP A 417 -5.91 -1.91 1.13
N SER A 418 -6.66 -1.03 1.80
CA SER A 418 -6.55 -0.85 3.24
C SER A 418 -6.95 -2.11 4.04
N LEU A 419 -7.84 -2.96 3.51
CA LEU A 419 -8.24 -4.21 4.16
C LEU A 419 -7.14 -5.27 4.10
N THR A 420 -6.39 -5.29 2.99
CA THR A 420 -5.15 -6.09 2.89
C THR A 420 -4.15 -5.69 3.97
N LEU A 421 -4.01 -4.37 4.20
CA LEU A 421 -3.09 -3.85 5.20
C LEU A 421 -3.60 -4.04 6.62
N ALA A 422 -4.92 -3.92 6.84
CA ALA A 422 -5.56 -4.25 8.11
C ALA A 422 -5.33 -5.73 8.48
N ARG A 423 -5.34 -6.63 7.50
CA ARG A 423 -4.94 -8.03 7.69
C ARG A 423 -3.48 -8.14 8.15
N SER A 424 -2.55 -7.45 7.49
CA SER A 424 -1.14 -7.43 7.88
C SER A 424 -0.93 -6.89 9.31
N VAL A 425 -1.71 -5.88 9.74
CA VAL A 425 -1.72 -5.40 11.13
C VAL A 425 -2.15 -6.52 12.07
N LEU A 426 -3.29 -7.16 11.81
CA LEU A 426 -3.83 -8.24 12.66
C LEU A 426 -2.85 -9.41 12.79
N GLU A 427 -2.30 -9.89 11.67
CA GLU A 427 -1.34 -11.00 11.63
C GLU A 427 -0.07 -10.68 12.42
N SER A 428 0.50 -9.50 12.18
CA SER A 428 1.73 -9.05 12.84
C SER A 428 1.52 -8.85 14.34
N THR A 429 0.36 -8.30 14.72
CA THR A 429 -0.03 -8.14 16.13
C THR A 429 -0.20 -9.52 16.80
N ALA A 430 -0.88 -10.46 16.14
CA ALA A 430 -1.07 -11.82 16.66
C ALA A 430 0.27 -12.54 16.85
N ARG A 431 1.21 -12.37 15.91
CA ARG A 431 2.57 -12.90 16.01
C ARG A 431 3.33 -12.29 17.20
N ALA A 432 3.31 -10.96 17.35
CA ALA A 432 3.94 -10.26 18.48
C ALA A 432 3.36 -10.71 19.83
N ARG A 433 2.03 -10.77 19.93
CA ARG A 433 1.31 -11.27 21.11
C ARG A 433 1.65 -12.72 21.45
N THR A 434 1.79 -13.58 20.45
CA THR A 434 2.15 -14.99 20.66
C THR A 434 3.57 -15.10 21.22
N HIS A 435 4.53 -14.30 20.74
CA HIS A 435 5.88 -14.24 21.33
C HIS A 435 5.84 -13.76 22.78
N ARG A 436 5.02 -12.75 23.10
CA ARG A 436 4.86 -12.25 24.49
C ARG A 436 4.23 -13.30 25.42
N LEU A 437 3.11 -13.91 25.03
CA LEU A 437 2.32 -14.77 25.91
C LEU A 437 2.74 -16.24 25.89
N LYS A 438 3.25 -16.74 24.75
CA LYS A 438 3.51 -18.16 24.50
C LYS A 438 4.84 -18.35 23.73
N PRO A 439 5.99 -17.89 24.27
CA PRO A 439 7.27 -17.87 23.55
C PRO A 439 7.70 -19.23 23.01
N SER A 440 7.51 -20.33 23.76
CA SER A 440 7.86 -21.68 23.28
C SER A 440 7.01 -22.12 22.09
N ARG A 441 5.74 -21.70 22.01
CA ARG A 441 4.87 -21.99 20.86
C ARG A 441 5.29 -21.12 19.67
N ALA A 442 5.58 -19.84 19.92
CA ALA A 442 6.04 -18.92 18.89
C ALA A 442 7.34 -19.44 18.24
N ALA A 443 8.34 -19.84 19.04
CA ALA A 443 9.59 -20.41 18.55
C ALA A 443 9.38 -21.67 17.68
N LYS A 444 8.44 -22.55 18.06
CA LYS A 444 8.08 -23.73 17.24
C LYS A 444 7.48 -23.32 15.90
N MET A 445 6.64 -22.29 15.87
CA MET A 445 6.02 -21.79 14.64
C MET A 445 7.04 -21.11 13.72
N GLU A 446 7.94 -20.28 14.27
CA GLU A 446 9.01 -19.62 13.49
C GLU A 446 9.95 -20.63 12.83
N ASN A 447 10.29 -21.71 13.54
CA ASN A 447 11.18 -22.78 13.06
C ASN A 447 10.45 -23.87 12.26
N GLY A 448 9.12 -23.84 12.24
CA GLY A 448 8.29 -24.83 11.57
C GLY A 448 8.24 -24.68 10.05
N PRO A 449 7.65 -25.64 9.33
CA PRO A 449 7.38 -25.52 7.90
C PRO A 449 6.43 -24.34 7.60
N GLN A 450 6.43 -23.84 6.36
CA GLN A 450 5.64 -22.67 5.95
C GLN A 450 4.14 -22.77 6.32
N LYS A 451 3.55 -23.98 6.25
CA LYS A 451 2.16 -24.23 6.66
C LYS A 451 1.88 -23.87 8.12
N GLN A 452 2.86 -24.00 9.01
CA GLN A 452 2.74 -23.60 10.42
C GLN A 452 2.90 -22.10 10.64
N LYS A 453 3.54 -21.39 9.69
CA LYS A 453 3.69 -19.93 9.67
C LYS A 453 2.50 -19.21 9.05
N ALA A 454 1.46 -19.96 8.64
CA ALA A 454 0.29 -19.39 8.00
C ALA A 454 -0.40 -18.38 8.93
N PRO A 455 -0.84 -17.23 8.40
CA PRO A 455 -1.51 -16.16 9.14
C PRO A 455 -2.54 -16.58 10.19
N HIS A 456 -3.52 -17.39 9.81
CA HIS A 456 -4.59 -17.85 10.70
C HIS A 456 -4.05 -18.61 11.92
N ARG A 457 -2.91 -19.30 11.79
CA ARG A 457 -2.27 -20.02 12.90
C ARG A 457 -1.73 -19.09 13.96
N TRP A 458 -1.22 -17.92 13.56
CA TRP A 458 -0.78 -16.89 14.51
C TRP A 458 -1.95 -16.27 15.25
N VAL A 459 -3.05 -15.99 14.55
CA VAL A 459 -4.31 -15.51 15.16
C VAL A 459 -4.84 -16.52 16.18
N ASP A 460 -4.89 -17.81 15.82
CA ASP A 460 -5.27 -18.88 16.75
C ASP A 460 -4.30 -18.98 17.94
N ALA A 461 -3.00 -18.88 17.70
CA ALA A 461 -1.97 -18.96 18.74
C ALA A 461 -2.06 -17.80 19.74
N ALA A 462 -2.41 -16.61 19.25
CA ALA A 462 -2.64 -15.40 20.04
C ALA A 462 -3.89 -15.50 20.95
N GLY A 463 -4.74 -16.51 20.74
CA GLY A 463 -6.00 -16.71 21.47
C GLY A 463 -7.21 -16.06 20.80
N TRP A 464 -7.12 -15.74 19.50
CA TRP A 464 -8.15 -15.02 18.75
C TRP A 464 -8.84 -15.89 17.70
N SER A 465 -8.97 -17.19 17.94
CA SER A 465 -9.60 -18.13 16.98
C SER A 465 -11.06 -17.79 16.63
N ARG A 466 -11.76 -17.07 17.51
CA ARG A 466 -13.10 -16.50 17.27
C ARG A 466 -13.13 -15.53 16.08
N LEU A 467 -11.99 -14.95 15.69
CA LEU A 467 -11.86 -14.09 14.51
C LEU A 467 -11.76 -14.84 13.18
N SER A 468 -11.85 -16.17 13.15
CA SER A 468 -11.69 -16.92 11.90
C SER A 468 -12.57 -16.44 10.73
N PRO A 469 -13.86 -16.05 10.91
CA PRO A 469 -14.65 -15.48 9.81
C PRO A 469 -14.14 -14.11 9.34
N PHE A 470 -13.75 -13.24 10.28
CA PHE A 470 -13.20 -11.92 9.99
C PHE A 470 -11.84 -12.01 9.27
N VAL A 471 -10.94 -12.88 9.73
CA VAL A 471 -9.65 -13.16 9.06
C VAL A 471 -9.88 -13.67 7.64
N ARG A 472 -10.88 -14.54 7.44
CA ARG A 472 -11.24 -15.01 6.10
C ARG A 472 -11.71 -13.87 5.21
N ALA A 473 -12.61 -13.01 5.69
CA ALA A 473 -13.07 -11.85 4.92
C ALA A 473 -11.93 -10.91 4.53
N LEU A 474 -11.03 -10.58 5.47
CA LEU A 474 -9.84 -9.79 5.16
C LEU A 474 -8.89 -10.49 4.17
N SER A 475 -8.83 -11.82 4.20
CA SER A 475 -7.96 -12.61 3.32
C SER A 475 -8.39 -12.53 1.86
N GLU A 476 -9.68 -12.37 1.61
CA GLU A 476 -10.26 -12.25 0.28
C GLU A 476 -9.85 -10.92 -0.39
N TYR A 477 -9.58 -9.86 0.38
CA TYR A 477 -9.05 -8.60 -0.17
C TYR A 477 -7.53 -8.63 -0.40
N ALA A 478 -6.82 -9.48 0.34
CA ALA A 478 -5.37 -9.60 0.32
C ALA A 478 -4.82 -10.54 -0.77
N HIS A 479 -5.69 -11.37 -1.36
CA HIS A 479 -5.34 -12.23 -2.48
C HIS A 479 -6.40 -12.16 -3.57
N MET A 480 -5.98 -12.27 -4.82
CA MET A 480 -6.91 -12.36 -5.95
C MET A 480 -6.83 -13.75 -6.56
N GLN A 481 -7.90 -14.54 -6.45
CA GLN A 481 -8.00 -15.90 -6.98
C GLN A 481 -9.27 -16.07 -7.81
N ALA A 482 -9.30 -17.08 -8.68
CA ALA A 482 -10.49 -17.39 -9.50
C ALA A 482 -11.73 -17.74 -8.65
N ASN A 483 -11.53 -18.17 -7.41
CA ASN A 483 -12.60 -18.51 -6.47
C ASN A 483 -12.84 -17.42 -5.40
N SER A 484 -12.28 -16.22 -5.56
CA SER A 484 -12.44 -15.11 -4.62
C SER A 484 -13.91 -14.70 -4.48
N ARG A 485 -14.30 -14.39 -3.24
CA ARG A 485 -15.67 -14.04 -2.81
C ARG A 485 -15.65 -12.69 -2.06
N HIS A 486 -15.29 -11.63 -2.77
CA HIS A 486 -15.25 -10.27 -2.23
C HIS A 486 -16.63 -9.81 -1.78
N SER A 487 -17.70 -10.05 -2.55
CA SER A 487 -19.05 -9.58 -2.20
C SER A 487 -19.52 -10.16 -0.87
N GLY A 488 -19.39 -11.49 -0.70
CA GLY A 488 -19.72 -12.14 0.58
C GLY A 488 -18.79 -11.69 1.72
N SER A 489 -17.51 -11.44 1.43
CA SER A 489 -16.58 -10.93 2.43
C SER A 489 -16.95 -9.51 2.89
N TRP A 490 -17.38 -8.65 1.98
CA TRP A 490 -17.90 -7.33 2.30
C TRP A 490 -19.12 -7.43 3.20
N GLU A 491 -20.12 -8.22 2.83
CA GLU A 491 -21.31 -8.44 3.65
C GLU A 491 -20.98 -8.95 5.06
N LEU A 492 -19.92 -9.77 5.22
CA LEU A 492 -19.45 -10.18 6.54
C LEU A 492 -18.90 -9.00 7.33
N LEU A 493 -18.05 -8.18 6.72
CA LEU A 493 -17.50 -6.97 7.35
C LEU A 493 -18.59 -5.96 7.71
N VAL A 494 -19.66 -5.88 6.93
CA VAL A 494 -20.86 -5.11 7.25
C VAL A 494 -21.52 -5.69 8.50
N LYS A 495 -21.85 -6.99 8.51
CA LYS A 495 -22.55 -7.66 9.62
C LYS A 495 -21.76 -7.64 10.93
N VAL A 496 -20.43 -7.70 10.88
CA VAL A 496 -19.57 -7.75 12.09
C VAL A 496 -19.55 -6.44 12.88
N GLN A 497 -20.00 -5.33 12.27
CA GLN A 497 -20.20 -4.05 12.96
C GLN A 497 -21.32 -4.11 14.00
N GLY A 498 -22.23 -5.09 13.89
CA GLY A 498 -23.38 -5.22 14.76
C GLY A 498 -24.49 -4.21 14.44
N LEU A 499 -25.55 -4.25 15.25
CA LEU A 499 -26.76 -3.42 15.06
C LEU A 499 -26.54 -1.94 15.40
N GLU A 500 -25.45 -1.59 16.09
CA GLU A 500 -25.19 -0.24 16.61
C GLU A 500 -24.86 0.78 15.51
N VAL A 501 -24.43 0.33 14.31
CA VAL A 501 -23.99 1.20 13.21
C VAL A 501 -25.15 1.63 12.28
N GLY A 502 -26.34 1.05 12.44
CA GLY A 502 -27.55 1.46 11.71
C GLY A 502 -27.46 1.30 10.18
N GLY A 503 -28.19 2.14 9.44
CA GLY A 503 -28.30 2.07 7.97
C GLY A 503 -27.03 2.43 7.18
N SER A 504 -25.96 2.85 7.85
CA SER A 504 -24.70 3.27 7.21
C SER A 504 -23.61 2.19 7.26
N ALA A 505 -23.92 1.00 7.77
CA ALA A 505 -22.95 -0.08 7.97
C ALA A 505 -22.20 -0.46 6.68
N ASP A 506 -22.86 -0.38 5.52
CA ASP A 506 -22.23 -0.64 4.23
C ASP A 506 -21.11 0.36 3.92
N HIS A 507 -21.21 1.61 4.37
CA HIS A 507 -20.21 2.65 4.09
C HIS A 507 -19.07 2.66 5.11
N THR A 508 -19.30 2.17 6.34
CA THR A 508 -18.33 2.25 7.43
C THR A 508 -17.51 0.98 7.66
N ALA A 509 -17.86 -0.13 6.99
CA ALA A 509 -17.26 -1.45 7.21
C ALA A 509 -15.74 -1.47 7.13
N ARG A 510 -15.16 -0.76 6.16
CA ARG A 510 -13.70 -0.65 5.98
C ARG A 510 -13.03 0.10 7.12
N GLY A 511 -13.62 1.24 7.53
CA GLY A 511 -13.14 2.04 8.64
C GLY A 511 -13.23 1.29 9.97
N HIS A 512 -14.33 0.57 10.20
CA HIS A 512 -14.52 -0.26 11.37
C HIS A 512 -13.51 -1.43 11.43
N ALA A 513 -13.27 -2.13 10.31
CA ALA A 513 -12.28 -3.20 10.26
C ALA A 513 -10.88 -2.69 10.64
N LEU A 514 -10.49 -1.52 10.11
CA LEU A 514 -9.25 -0.84 10.46
C LEU A 514 -9.19 -0.46 11.94
N GLU A 515 -10.26 0.12 12.47
CA GLU A 515 -10.36 0.52 13.87
C GLU A 515 -10.19 -0.66 14.82
N LYS A 516 -10.83 -1.81 14.55
CA LYS A 516 -10.71 -3.01 15.38
C LYS A 516 -9.29 -3.57 15.37
N VAL A 517 -8.62 -3.67 14.22
CA VAL A 517 -7.24 -4.17 14.18
C VAL A 517 -6.25 -3.17 14.80
N ALA A 518 -6.49 -1.87 14.68
CA ALA A 518 -5.70 -0.83 15.34
C ALA A 518 -5.85 -0.89 16.86
N ALA A 519 -7.08 -1.08 17.37
CA ALA A 519 -7.33 -1.28 18.79
C ALA A 519 -6.62 -2.53 19.33
N MET A 520 -6.65 -3.64 18.59
CA MET A 520 -5.90 -4.85 18.97
C MET A 520 -4.39 -4.61 19.06
N LEU A 521 -3.82 -3.84 18.13
CA LEU A 521 -2.42 -3.43 18.21
C LEU A 521 -2.17 -2.51 19.41
N ALA A 522 -3.04 -1.54 19.66
CA ALA A 522 -2.95 -0.65 20.81
C ALA A 522 -2.94 -1.41 22.13
N HIS A 523 -3.83 -2.39 22.33
CA HIS A 523 -3.81 -3.24 23.52
C HIS A 523 -2.50 -4.03 23.65
N GLU A 524 -1.98 -4.59 22.55
CA GLU A 524 -0.70 -5.31 22.58
C GLU A 524 0.48 -4.40 22.94
N VAL A 525 0.49 -3.17 22.42
CA VAL A 525 1.49 -2.14 22.77
C VAL A 525 1.38 -1.75 24.23
N ALA A 526 0.17 -1.46 24.71
CA ALA A 526 -0.08 -1.09 26.09
C ALA A 526 0.32 -2.21 27.07
N ASP A 527 -0.09 -3.45 26.80
CA ASP A 527 0.31 -4.63 27.58
C ASP A 527 1.83 -4.82 27.61
N SER A 528 2.49 -4.54 26.48
CA SER A 528 3.94 -4.64 26.36
C SER A 528 4.65 -3.54 27.16
N LEU A 529 4.15 -2.30 27.10
CA LEU A 529 4.66 -1.18 27.89
C LEU A 529 4.48 -1.42 29.39
N LYS A 530 3.37 -2.04 29.82
CA LYS A 530 3.03 -2.26 31.24
C LYS A 530 4.11 -3.04 32.01
N ILE A 531 4.90 -3.86 31.32
CA ILE A 531 5.95 -4.69 31.92
C ILE A 531 7.11 -3.83 32.45
N GLU A 532 7.55 -2.82 31.69
CA GLU A 532 8.76 -2.03 32.00
C GLU A 532 8.47 -0.54 32.24
N TRP A 533 7.37 -0.02 31.69
CA TRP A 533 6.98 1.39 31.71
C TRP A 533 5.49 1.56 32.02
N ALA A 534 5.06 1.14 33.22
CA ALA A 534 3.66 1.16 33.62
C ALA A 534 2.98 2.54 33.48
N ALA A 535 3.63 3.63 33.91
CA ALA A 535 3.05 4.98 33.76
C ALA A 535 2.86 5.38 32.29
N LEU A 536 3.82 5.07 31.42
CA LEU A 536 3.70 5.32 29.99
C LEU A 536 2.60 4.44 29.36
N SER A 537 2.40 3.21 29.86
CA SER A 537 1.29 2.35 29.44
C SER A 537 -0.06 2.99 29.76
N GLU A 538 -0.25 3.52 30.97
CA GLU A 538 -1.51 4.18 31.36
C GLU A 538 -1.78 5.43 30.51
N GLU A 539 -0.79 6.30 30.34
CA GLU A 539 -0.92 7.48 29.46
C GLU A 539 -1.21 7.09 28.01
N PHE A 540 -0.50 6.10 27.48
CA PHE A 540 -0.75 5.59 26.12
C PHE A 540 -2.18 5.04 25.99
N ARG A 541 -2.65 4.27 26.98
CA ARG A 541 -4.03 3.74 27.00
C ARG A 541 -5.03 4.88 26.96
N HIS A 542 -4.92 5.87 27.84
CA HIS A 542 -5.84 7.00 27.90
C HIS A 542 -5.94 7.74 26.54
N LEU A 543 -4.83 7.84 25.80
CA LEU A 543 -4.80 8.51 24.50
C LEU A 543 -5.50 7.76 23.36
N VAL A 544 -5.40 6.42 23.34
CA VAL A 544 -5.80 5.63 22.17
C VAL A 544 -6.93 4.63 22.44
N ILE A 545 -7.22 4.37 23.71
CA ILE A 545 -8.28 3.48 24.20
C ILE A 545 -9.23 4.35 25.03
N GLU A 546 -10.33 4.80 24.42
CA GLU A 546 -11.25 5.77 25.01
C GLU A 546 -12.03 5.26 26.22
N GLU A 547 -12.02 3.95 26.43
CA GLU A 547 -12.78 3.26 27.47
C GLU A 547 -11.85 2.77 28.58
N ASP A 548 -12.37 2.67 29.81
CA ASP A 548 -11.64 1.98 30.87
C ASP A 548 -11.34 0.53 30.47
N GLU A 549 -10.32 -0.07 31.10
CA GLU A 549 -9.82 -1.40 30.72
C GLU A 549 -10.92 -2.48 30.78
N ALA A 550 -11.85 -2.40 31.74
CA ALA A 550 -12.91 -3.39 31.88
C ALA A 550 -13.96 -3.24 30.77
N SER A 551 -14.40 -2.01 30.50
CA SER A 551 -15.33 -1.72 29.40
C SER A 551 -14.75 -2.10 28.04
N SER A 552 -13.49 -1.71 27.80
CA SER A 552 -12.78 -2.03 26.56
C SER A 552 -12.64 -3.54 26.33
N GLN A 553 -12.26 -4.28 27.38
CA GLN A 553 -12.18 -5.75 27.31
C GLN A 553 -13.56 -6.38 27.08
N GLN A 554 -14.60 -5.90 27.76
CA GLN A 554 -15.98 -6.38 27.56
C GLN A 554 -16.45 -6.15 26.13
N ASN A 555 -16.15 -4.98 25.55
CA ASN A 555 -16.53 -4.62 24.19
C ASN A 555 -15.79 -5.47 23.16
N PHE A 556 -14.51 -5.73 23.40
CA PHE A 556 -13.73 -6.65 22.60
C PHE A 556 -14.30 -8.08 22.64
N GLU A 557 -14.64 -8.60 23.83
CA GLU A 557 -15.25 -9.93 23.98
C GLU A 557 -16.61 -10.03 23.27
N ARG A 558 -17.47 -9.02 23.42
CA ARG A 558 -18.76 -8.94 22.69
C ARG A 558 -18.55 -8.98 21.18
N TRP A 559 -17.56 -8.25 20.68
CA TRP A 559 -17.21 -8.26 19.25
C TRP A 559 -16.68 -9.61 18.77
N LEU A 560 -15.85 -10.29 19.56
CA LEU A 560 -15.37 -11.64 19.26
C LEU A 560 -16.52 -12.65 19.16
N ASP A 561 -17.48 -12.57 20.08
CA ASP A 561 -18.64 -13.46 20.11
C ASP A 561 -19.59 -13.20 18.95
N ALA A 562 -19.84 -11.93 18.61
CA ALA A 562 -20.60 -11.56 17.42
C ALA A 562 -19.91 -12.07 16.14
N THR A 563 -18.58 -11.96 16.06
CA THR A 563 -17.79 -12.42 14.91
C THR A 563 -17.89 -13.94 14.74
N VAL A 564 -17.73 -14.72 15.81
CA VAL A 564 -17.75 -16.18 15.71
C VAL A 564 -19.17 -16.72 15.42
N ALA A 565 -20.21 -16.03 15.88
CA ALA A 565 -21.60 -16.37 15.55
C ALA A 565 -21.90 -16.30 14.04
N LEU A 566 -21.17 -15.47 13.29
CA LEU A 566 -21.27 -15.40 11.83
C LEU A 566 -20.69 -16.64 11.13
N LYS A 567 -19.84 -17.44 11.80
CA LYS A 567 -19.24 -18.63 11.20
C LYS A 567 -20.28 -19.64 10.70
N THR A 568 -21.40 -19.76 11.40
CA THR A 568 -22.47 -20.74 11.08
C THR A 568 -23.60 -20.12 10.27
N THR A 569 -23.78 -18.80 10.32
CA THR A 569 -24.94 -18.11 9.75
C THR A 569 -24.62 -17.35 8.47
N HIS A 570 -23.36 -16.95 8.25
CA HIS A 570 -22.94 -16.19 7.09
C HIS A 570 -22.47 -17.10 5.94
N SER A 571 -23.02 -16.89 4.75
CA SER A 571 -22.54 -17.50 3.51
C SER A 571 -21.76 -16.47 2.70
N PHE A 572 -20.54 -16.83 2.28
CA PHE A 572 -19.73 -15.98 1.39
C PHE A 572 -20.23 -16.01 -0.06
N GLY A 573 -21.25 -16.81 -0.39
CA GLY A 573 -21.81 -16.89 -1.73
C GLY A 573 -20.94 -17.60 -2.78
N SER A 574 -21.25 -17.33 -4.04
CA SER A 574 -20.50 -17.82 -5.21
C SER A 574 -19.26 -16.95 -5.48
N PRO A 575 -18.22 -17.47 -6.15
CA PRO A 575 -17.11 -16.65 -6.62
C PRO A 575 -17.57 -15.47 -7.48
N ASP A 576 -16.95 -14.30 -7.29
CA ASP A 576 -17.26 -13.07 -8.03
C ASP A 576 -16.62 -13.04 -9.41
N TYR A 577 -15.49 -13.74 -9.57
CA TYR A 577 -14.75 -13.86 -10.82
C TYR A 577 -15.05 -15.22 -11.45
N ARG A 578 -15.34 -15.23 -12.75
CA ARG A 578 -15.54 -16.46 -13.55
C ARG A 578 -14.72 -16.38 -14.82
#